data_AF-A0AAJ2PJE3-F1
#
_entry.id   AF-A0AAJ2PJE3-F1
#
_cell.length_a   1.000
_cell.length_b   1.000
_cell.length_c   1.000
_cell.angle_alpha   90.00
_cell.angle_beta   90.00
_cell.angle_gamma   90.00
#
_symmetry.space_group_name_H-M   'P 1'
#
loop_
_entity.id
_entity.type
_entity.pdbx_description
1 polymer ?
#
loop_
_entity_poly.entity_id
_entity_poly.type
_entity_poly.pdbx_seq_one_letter_code
_entity_poly.pdbx_strand_id
1 'polypeptide(L)'
;MRATYPTEDFDPRRFRPNLVVDTPDGPDFPEDAWIPSHLRIGEALFRVVLPTPRCVVPTLAQEELPPDPGIMRAVAREHRIPVFDLGRLSCVGVYLDVLEPGTVRSRSLRWGTWPAAVLGDPVTRLGSS
;
A
#
# COMPACT_ATOMS: atom_id res chain seq x y z
N MET A 1 -6.80 -5.57 -11.49
CA MET A 1 -5.79 -6.58 -11.15
C MET A 1 -6.35 -7.99 -11.14
N ARG A 2 -7.33 -8.31 -10.28
CA ARG A 2 -7.92 -9.66 -10.18
C ARG A 2 -8.54 -10.16 -11.50
N ALA A 3 -9.03 -9.22 -12.33
CA ALA A 3 -9.58 -9.54 -13.65
C ALA A 3 -8.53 -9.96 -14.70
N THR A 4 -7.25 -9.66 -14.47
CA THR A 4 -6.21 -9.73 -15.50
C THR A 4 -4.95 -10.48 -15.06
N TYR A 5 -4.91 -10.94 -13.81
CA TYR A 5 -3.89 -11.80 -13.24
C TYR A 5 -4.58 -12.76 -12.26
N PRO A 6 -4.40 -14.09 -12.37
CA PRO A 6 -5.03 -15.02 -11.44
C PRO A 6 -4.65 -14.66 -10.01
N THR A 7 -5.64 -14.49 -9.13
CA THR A 7 -5.41 -14.06 -7.74
C THR A 7 -4.53 -15.05 -6.99
N GLU A 8 -4.68 -16.36 -7.27
CA GLU A 8 -3.83 -17.42 -6.72
C GLU A 8 -2.34 -17.31 -7.12
N ASP A 9 -2.02 -16.58 -8.20
CA ASP A 9 -0.65 -16.34 -8.62
C ASP A 9 -0.06 -15.04 -8.03
N PHE A 10 -0.92 -14.17 -7.47
CA PHE A 10 -0.50 -12.90 -6.87
C PHE A 10 -0.10 -13.07 -5.40
N ASP A 11 1.11 -13.58 -5.18
CA ASP A 11 1.63 -13.75 -3.82
C ASP A 11 2.25 -12.44 -3.28
N PRO A 12 1.68 -11.84 -2.20
CA PRO A 12 2.18 -10.58 -1.64
C PRO A 12 3.63 -10.65 -1.15
N ARG A 13 4.14 -11.85 -0.83
CA ARG A 13 5.52 -12.04 -0.35
C ARG A 13 6.56 -11.60 -1.38
N ARG A 14 6.23 -11.67 -2.67
CA ARG A 14 7.10 -11.19 -3.78
C ARG A 14 7.47 -9.71 -3.65
N PHE A 15 6.60 -8.92 -3.02
CA PHE A 15 6.75 -7.47 -2.83
C PHE A 15 7.46 -7.11 -1.53
N ARG A 16 7.89 -8.10 -0.75
CA ARG A 16 8.64 -7.93 0.51
C ARG A 16 7.99 -6.93 1.49
N PRO A 17 6.66 -6.96 1.71
CA PRO A 17 6.02 -6.03 2.62
C PRO A 17 6.41 -6.34 4.08
N ASN A 18 6.39 -5.33 4.94
CA ASN A 18 6.41 -5.53 6.38
C ASN A 18 5.00 -5.81 6.94
N LEU A 19 3.98 -5.23 6.30
CA LEU A 19 2.58 -5.32 6.70
C LEU A 19 1.72 -5.66 5.48
N VAL A 20 0.83 -6.63 5.63
CA VAL A 20 -0.20 -6.99 4.65
C VAL A 20 -1.55 -6.74 5.31
N VAL A 21 -2.43 -6.05 4.60
CA VAL A 21 -3.77 -5.67 5.09
C VAL A 21 -4.80 -6.29 4.16
N ASP A 22 -5.69 -7.10 4.72
CA ASP A 22 -6.78 -7.71 3.97
C ASP A 22 -7.90 -6.70 3.70
N THR A 23 -8.25 -6.51 2.44
CA THR A 23 -9.34 -5.62 1.98
C THR A 23 -10.30 -6.41 1.08
N PRO A 24 -11.12 -7.32 1.63
CA PRO A 24 -11.90 -8.27 0.84
C PRO A 24 -12.87 -7.56 -0.14
N ASP A 25 -13.51 -6.49 0.32
CA ASP A 25 -14.50 -5.71 -0.44
C ASP A 25 -13.92 -4.43 -1.07
N GLY A 26 -12.59 -4.29 -1.05
CA GLY A 26 -11.90 -3.12 -1.60
C GLY A 26 -11.70 -3.17 -3.12
N PRO A 27 -11.33 -2.04 -3.75
CA PRO A 27 -10.86 -2.05 -5.14
C PRO A 27 -9.55 -2.85 -5.27
N ASP A 28 -9.05 -3.04 -6.49
CA ASP A 28 -7.81 -3.80 -6.74
C ASP A 28 -6.56 -3.16 -6.08
N PHE A 29 -6.54 -1.83 -5.94
CA PHE A 29 -5.45 -1.05 -5.32
C PHE A 29 -6.05 -0.15 -4.23
N PRO A 30 -6.47 -0.71 -3.08
CA PRO A 30 -7.10 0.05 -2.00
C PRO A 30 -6.16 1.09 -1.39
N GLU A 31 -4.85 0.88 -1.46
CA GLU A 31 -3.84 1.72 -0.84
C GLU A 31 -3.73 3.12 -1.44
N ASP A 32 -4.20 3.32 -2.67
CA ASP A 32 -4.23 4.63 -3.34
C ASP A 32 -5.09 5.63 -2.57
N ALA A 33 -6.19 5.16 -1.99
CA ALA A 33 -7.11 5.99 -1.20
C ALA A 33 -6.54 6.33 0.19
N TRP A 34 -5.41 5.73 0.59
CA TRP A 34 -4.80 5.98 1.88
C TRP A 34 -3.81 7.15 1.85
N ILE A 35 -3.54 7.76 0.69
CA ILE A 35 -2.56 8.84 0.57
C ILE A 35 -3.24 10.21 0.40
N PRO A 36 -2.86 11.24 1.17
CA PRO A 36 -2.14 11.17 2.45
C PRO A 36 -3.12 10.86 3.59
N SER A 37 -2.75 9.94 4.49
CA SER A 37 -3.54 9.67 5.69
C SER A 37 -2.66 9.18 6.85
N HIS A 38 -3.28 9.02 8.02
CA HIS A 38 -2.67 8.36 9.17
C HIS A 38 -3.33 7.01 9.41
N LEU A 39 -2.52 5.98 9.66
CA LEU A 39 -2.97 4.62 9.88
C LEU A 39 -2.53 4.17 11.28
N ARG A 40 -3.49 3.78 12.13
CA ARG A 40 -3.20 3.18 13.43
C ARG A 40 -3.32 1.66 13.31
N ILE A 41 -2.25 0.94 13.64
CA ILE A 41 -2.22 -0.52 13.65
C ILE A 41 -1.70 -0.97 15.01
N GLY A 42 -2.57 -1.61 15.80
CA GLY A 42 -2.23 -1.93 17.19
C GLY A 42 -1.91 -0.66 17.98
N GLU A 43 -0.73 -0.63 18.58
CA GLU A 43 -0.25 0.50 19.39
C GLU A 43 0.54 1.53 18.55
N ALA A 44 0.86 1.22 17.29
CA ALA A 44 1.67 2.09 16.44
C ALA A 44 0.79 3.01 15.57
N LEU A 45 1.26 4.25 15.38
CA LEU A 45 0.68 5.23 14.46
C LEU A 45 1.65 5.48 13.31
N PHE A 46 1.13 5.43 12.09
CA PHE A 46 1.89 5.63 10.86
C PHE A 46 1.32 6.78 10.04
N ARG A 47 2.18 7.47 9.30
CA ARG A 47 1.79 8.31 8.17
C ARG A 47 1.99 7.53 6.88
N VAL A 48 0.99 7.54 6.02
CA VAL A 48 1.10 6.98 4.67
C VAL A 48 1.73 8.03 3.75
N VAL A 49 2.91 7.72 3.20
CA VAL A 49 3.81 8.72 2.61
C VAL A 49 3.66 8.81 1.10
N LEU A 50 3.87 7.70 0.39
CA LEU A 50 3.83 7.64 -1.07
C LEU A 50 3.55 6.21 -1.56
N PRO A 51 3.12 6.01 -2.82
CA PRO A 51 3.07 4.70 -3.44
C PRO A 51 4.46 4.07 -3.48
N THR A 52 4.56 2.75 -3.57
CA THR A 52 5.84 2.05 -3.69
C THR A 52 6.09 1.62 -5.14
N PRO A 53 6.97 2.32 -5.90
CA PRO A 53 7.41 1.86 -7.21
C PRO A 53 8.07 0.49 -7.11
N ARG A 54 7.68 -0.42 -8.01
CA ARG A 54 8.25 -1.75 -8.08
C ARG A 54 9.15 -1.88 -9.29
N CYS A 55 10.36 -2.38 -9.05
CA CYS A 55 11.31 -2.77 -10.09
C CYS A 55 11.04 -4.22 -10.53
N VAL A 56 12.02 -4.86 -11.16
CA VAL A 56 11.93 -6.25 -11.65
C VAL A 56 11.99 -7.31 -10.53
N VAL A 57 12.45 -6.95 -9.32
CA VAL A 57 12.70 -7.93 -8.24
C VAL A 57 11.50 -8.86 -7.93
N PRO A 58 10.23 -8.42 -7.95
CA PRO A 58 9.08 -9.31 -7.75
C PRO A 58 8.96 -10.44 -8.79
N THR A 59 9.58 -10.29 -9.97
CA THR A 59 9.54 -11.31 -11.03
C THR A 59 10.56 -12.44 -10.85
N LEU A 60 11.54 -12.26 -9.95
CA LEU A 60 12.56 -13.26 -9.68
C LEU A 60 11.98 -14.40 -8.82
N ALA A 61 12.63 -15.56 -8.82
CA ALA A 61 12.31 -16.62 -7.87
C ALA A 61 12.58 -16.15 -6.44
N GLN A 62 11.70 -16.50 -5.50
CA GLN A 62 11.83 -16.15 -4.08
C GLN A 62 11.34 -17.32 -3.23
N GLU A 63 12.20 -17.91 -2.40
CA GLU A 63 11.87 -19.09 -1.58
C GLU A 63 11.27 -20.22 -2.46
N GLU A 64 10.07 -20.71 -2.15
CA GLU A 64 9.34 -21.70 -2.94
C GLU A 64 8.59 -21.12 -4.16
N LEU A 65 8.60 -19.80 -4.35
CA LEU A 65 7.92 -19.15 -5.47
C LEU A 65 8.80 -19.16 -6.72
N PRO A 66 8.34 -19.76 -7.84
CA PRO A 66 9.09 -19.75 -9.09
C PRO A 66 9.17 -18.33 -9.69
N PRO A 67 10.07 -18.10 -10.66
CA PRO A 67 10.11 -16.84 -11.41
C PRO A 67 8.76 -16.54 -12.05
N ASP A 68 8.39 -15.26 -12.04
CA ASP A 68 7.11 -14.80 -12.55
C ASP A 68 7.25 -13.44 -13.25
N PRO A 69 7.60 -13.44 -14.55
CA PRO A 69 7.64 -12.22 -15.35
C PRO A 69 6.25 -11.61 -15.59
N GLY A 70 5.17 -12.36 -15.38
CA GLY A 70 3.80 -11.94 -15.65
C GLY A 70 3.30 -10.89 -14.66
N ILE A 71 3.69 -11.03 -13.40
CA ILE A 71 3.21 -10.16 -12.31
C ILE A 71 3.48 -8.68 -12.56
N MET A 72 4.70 -8.30 -12.96
CA MET A 72 5.03 -6.90 -13.21
C MET A 72 4.47 -6.39 -14.54
N ARG A 73 4.22 -7.27 -15.52
CA ARG A 73 3.48 -6.89 -16.75
C ARG A 73 2.02 -6.56 -16.43
N ALA A 74 1.41 -7.32 -15.54
CA ALA A 74 0.06 -7.03 -15.06
C ALA A 74 0.04 -5.69 -14.31
N VAL A 75 0.92 -5.47 -13.33
CA VAL A 75 0.99 -4.18 -12.62
C VAL A 75 1.26 -3.02 -13.59
N ALA A 76 2.16 -3.18 -14.57
CA ALA A 76 2.44 -2.13 -15.54
C ALA A 76 1.26 -1.77 -16.45
N ARG A 77 0.33 -2.71 -16.68
CA ARG A 77 -0.89 -2.46 -17.45
C ARG A 77 -1.99 -1.85 -16.59
N GLU A 78 -2.16 -2.34 -15.37
CA GLU A 78 -3.29 -2.00 -14.50
C GLU A 78 -3.01 -0.78 -13.61
N HIS A 79 -1.76 -0.58 -13.20
CA HIS A 79 -1.44 0.32 -12.10
C HIS A 79 -0.12 1.08 -12.29
N ARG A 80 -0.11 1.95 -13.30
CA ARG A 80 0.92 2.98 -13.44
C ARG A 80 0.37 4.32 -13.00
N ILE A 81 0.86 4.84 -11.88
CA ILE A 81 0.39 6.08 -11.26
C ILE A 81 1.53 7.09 -11.11
N PRO A 82 1.25 8.40 -11.03
CA PRO A 82 2.27 9.42 -10.79
C PRO A 82 2.97 9.21 -9.45
N VAL A 83 4.30 9.31 -9.43
CA VAL A 83 5.11 9.24 -8.21
C VAL A 83 6.08 10.43 -8.20
N PHE A 84 5.76 11.45 -7.39
CA PHE A 84 6.53 12.71 -7.29
C PHE A 84 6.97 13.23 -8.68
N ASP A 85 8.27 13.49 -8.85
CA ASP A 85 8.94 13.96 -10.05
C ASP A 85 9.49 12.82 -10.93
N LEU A 86 9.21 11.55 -10.57
CA LEU A 86 9.71 10.36 -11.27
C LEU A 86 8.77 9.89 -12.41
N GLY A 87 7.67 10.61 -12.64
CA GLY A 87 6.68 10.27 -13.67
C GLY A 87 5.73 9.14 -13.24
N ARG A 88 5.21 8.40 -14.21
CA ARG A 88 4.25 7.30 -13.96
C ARG A 88 4.97 5.96 -13.80
N LEU A 89 4.90 5.36 -12.62
CA LEU A 89 5.60 4.12 -12.29
C LEU A 89 4.61 3.02 -11.90
N SER A 90 4.99 1.76 -12.15
CA SER A 90 4.22 0.59 -11.72
C SER A 90 4.32 0.45 -10.21
N CYS A 91 3.21 0.64 -9.50
CA CYS A 91 3.21 0.70 -8.03
C CYS A 91 2.39 -0.44 -7.42
N VAL A 92 2.84 -0.94 -6.26
CA VAL A 92 2.08 -1.87 -5.41
C VAL A 92 2.47 -1.59 -3.97
N GLY A 93 1.50 -1.30 -3.11
CA GLY A 93 1.71 -0.91 -1.72
C GLY A 93 2.16 0.54 -1.54
N VAL A 94 2.31 0.92 -0.28
CA VAL A 94 2.66 2.27 0.16
C VAL A 94 3.79 2.24 1.19
N TYR A 95 4.61 3.29 1.20
CA TYR A 95 5.55 3.52 2.28
C TYR A 95 4.89 4.20 3.47
N LEU A 96 5.30 3.76 4.66
CA LEU A 96 4.80 4.24 5.94
C LEU A 96 5.95 4.85 6.75
N ASP A 97 5.73 6.04 7.29
CA ASP A 97 6.58 6.61 8.34
C ASP A 97 5.98 6.30 9.70
N VAL A 98 6.79 5.86 10.66
CA VAL A 98 6.37 5.67 12.04
C VAL A 98 6.30 7.03 12.72
N LEU A 99 5.09 7.44 13.13
CA LEU A 99 4.89 8.63 13.95
C LEU A 99 4.97 8.30 15.44
N GLU A 100 4.34 7.20 15.85
CA GLU A 100 4.37 6.69 17.22
C GLU A 100 4.72 5.20 17.18
N PRO A 101 5.83 4.78 17.84
CA PRO A 101 6.19 3.37 17.90
C PRO A 101 5.27 2.60 18.84
N GLY A 102 5.01 1.33 18.53
CA GLY A 102 4.17 0.45 19.34
C GLY A 102 4.15 -0.98 18.81
N THR A 103 3.56 -1.90 19.58
CA THR A 103 3.45 -3.30 19.17
C THR A 103 2.38 -3.47 18.08
N VAL A 104 2.77 -4.08 16.96
CA VAL A 104 1.87 -4.55 15.91
C VAL A 104 1.75 -6.07 15.97
N ARG A 105 0.53 -6.60 16.00
CA ARG A 105 0.23 -8.05 15.86
C ARG A 105 -0.72 -8.25 14.69
N SER A 106 -0.73 -9.44 14.10
CA SER A 106 -1.55 -9.75 12.91
C SER A 106 -3.05 -9.50 13.09
N ARG A 107 -3.58 -9.60 14.32
CA ARG A 107 -4.99 -9.32 14.65
C ARG A 107 -5.25 -7.90 15.12
N SER A 108 -4.22 -7.03 15.13
CA SER A 108 -4.32 -5.65 15.61
C SER A 108 -4.97 -4.69 14.62
N LEU A 109 -5.42 -5.19 13.46
CA LEU A 109 -6.22 -4.44 12.50
C LEU A 109 -7.63 -4.27 13.06
N ARG A 110 -7.93 -3.12 13.67
CA ARG A 110 -9.31 -2.71 13.94
C ARG A 110 -9.79 -1.81 12.82
N TRP A 111 -10.60 -2.37 11.93
CA TRP A 111 -11.40 -1.59 10.99
C TRP A 111 -12.67 -1.10 11.71
N GLY A 112 -12.96 0.19 11.65
CA GLY A 112 -14.26 0.72 12.09
C GLY A 112 -14.19 1.70 13.26
N THR A 113 -13.83 2.94 12.94
CA THR A 113 -14.65 4.16 13.09
C THR A 113 -13.80 5.31 12.59
N TRP A 114 -13.66 5.41 11.27
CA TRP A 114 -13.08 6.60 10.66
C TRP A 114 -14.24 7.58 10.46
N PRO A 115 -14.42 8.63 11.28
CA PRO A 115 -15.18 9.77 10.81
C PRO A 115 -14.50 10.28 9.55
N ALA A 116 -15.27 10.84 8.62
CA ALA A 116 -14.78 11.46 7.39
C ALA A 116 -13.61 12.45 7.59
N ALA A 117 -13.30 12.83 8.84
CA ALA A 117 -12.23 13.71 9.29
C ALA A 117 -10.78 13.14 9.25
N VAL A 118 -10.53 11.91 8.78
CA VAL A 118 -9.16 11.43 8.46
C VAL A 118 -8.98 11.14 6.96
N LEU A 119 -9.89 11.66 6.13
CA LEU A 119 -9.51 12.26 4.85
C LEU A 119 -9.37 13.74 5.17
N GLY A 120 -8.13 14.25 5.24
CA GLY A 120 -7.91 15.64 5.61
C GLY A 120 -8.67 16.58 4.67
N ASP A 121 -9.53 17.43 5.23
CA ASP A 121 -10.00 18.62 4.54
C ASP A 121 -8.77 19.46 4.14
N PRO A 122 -8.66 19.97 2.90
CA PRO A 122 -7.52 20.79 2.51
C PRO A 122 -7.61 22.11 3.27
N VAL A 123 -6.51 22.49 3.93
CA VAL A 123 -6.34 23.74 4.67
C VAL A 123 -6.93 23.73 6.08
N THR A 124 -6.06 23.48 7.06
CA THR A 124 -6.08 24.28 8.28
C THR A 124 -4.66 24.79 8.51
N ARG A 125 -4.45 26.08 8.19
CA ARG A 125 -3.23 26.80 8.55
C ARG A 125 -3.11 26.79 10.08
N LEU A 126 -2.07 26.17 10.60
CA LEU A 126 -1.56 26.49 11.93
C LEU A 126 -0.83 27.84 11.81
N GLY A 127 -1.53 28.89 12.23
CA GLY A 127 -0.98 30.20 12.51
C GLY A 127 -1.74 30.76 13.70
N SER A 128 -1.20 30.56 14.90
CA SER A 128 -1.63 31.27 16.11
C SER A 128 -0.65 32.40 16.41
N SER A 129 -1.22 33.50 16.92
CA SER A 129 -0.60 34.74 17.42
C SER A 129 -0.44 35.87 16.42
#